data_AF-C1L5A7-F1
#
_entry.id   AF-C1L5A7-F1
#
_cell.length_a   1.000
_cell.length_b   1.000
_cell.length_c   1.000
_cell.angle_alpha   90.00
_cell.angle_beta   90.00
_cell.angle_gamma   90.00
#
_symmetry.space_group_name_H-M   'P 1'
#
loop_
_entity.id
_entity.type
_entity.pdbx_description
1 polymer ?
#
loop_
_entity_poly.entity_id
_entity_poly.type
_entity_poly.pdbx_seq_one_letter_code
_entity_poly.pdbx_strand_id
1 'polypeptide(L)'
;MDDTDPYFCVQDEVFKNIQLTKTLYDDWRNGAAPIDQKLLTKIRQAIKNIEWDLIDLQETIGAVENNPTKFHLCDKDVSARRQFLTEAKNVVKNVKNHINASDTDIRRSESSIDFTVHIAPHPSPQPSSVLCNGI
;
A
#
# COMPACT_ATOMS: atom_id res chain seq x y z
N MET A 1 20.86 -19.36 -1.13
CA MET A 1 20.68 -17.91 -1.22
C MET A 1 19.21 -17.72 -1.04
N ASP A 2 18.80 -16.99 0.00
CA ASP A 2 17.39 -16.70 0.24
C ASP A 2 16.89 -15.86 -0.94
N ASP A 3 16.23 -16.51 -1.91
CA ASP A 3 15.50 -15.91 -3.03
C ASP A 3 14.26 -15.20 -2.48
N THR A 4 14.48 -14.23 -1.58
CA THR A 4 13.42 -13.38 -1.05
C THR A 4 13.00 -12.44 -2.15
N ASP A 5 11.79 -12.63 -2.66
CA ASP A 5 11.24 -11.76 -3.68
C ASP A 5 11.21 -10.30 -3.17
N PRO A 6 11.93 -9.39 -3.84
CA PRO A 6 12.06 -8.00 -3.38
C PRO A 6 10.72 -7.28 -3.28
N TYR A 7 9.68 -7.77 -3.97
CA TYR A 7 8.31 -7.29 -3.83
C TYR A 7 7.84 -7.33 -2.38
N PHE A 8 8.10 -8.41 -1.64
CA PHE A 8 7.59 -8.55 -0.27
C PHE A 8 8.25 -7.58 0.71
N CYS A 9 9.54 -7.30 0.53
CA CYS A 9 10.25 -6.29 1.32
C CYS A 9 9.58 -4.91 1.19
N VAL A 10 9.29 -4.49 -0.06
CA VAL A 10 8.68 -3.18 -0.33
C VAL A 10 7.19 -3.19 0.09
N GLN A 11 6.47 -4.29 -0.11
CA GLN A 11 5.09 -4.43 0.38
C GLN A 11 4.99 -4.24 1.90
N ASP A 12 5.89 -4.88 2.67
CA ASP A 12 5.91 -4.77 4.12
C ASP A 12 6.26 -3.34 4.58
N GLU A 13 7.17 -2.67 3.88
CA GLU A 13 7.50 -1.27 4.13
C GLU A 13 6.32 -0.33 3.85
N VAL A 14 5.65 -0.50 2.70
CA VAL A 14 4.43 0.25 2.35
C VAL A 14 3.35 0.01 3.40
N PHE A 15 3.10 -1.23 3.79
CA PHE A 15 2.09 -1.56 4.77
C PHE A 15 2.38 -0.90 6.13
N LYS A 16 3.63 -1.00 6.59
CA LYS A 16 4.08 -0.36 7.82
C LYS A 16 3.90 1.16 7.77
N ASN A 17 4.27 1.80 6.65
CA ASN A 17 4.11 3.23 6.46
C ASN A 17 2.62 3.64 6.38
N ILE A 18 1.74 2.81 5.83
CA ILE A 18 0.29 3.00 5.85
C ILE A 18 -0.24 2.95 7.29
N GLN A 19 0.16 1.98 8.11
CA GLN A 19 -0.26 1.90 9.52
C GLN A 19 0.26 3.08 10.35
N LEU A 20 1.50 3.52 10.08
CA LEU A 20 2.04 4.74 10.68
C LEU A 20 1.20 5.97 10.27
N THR A 21 0.88 6.10 8.98
CA THR A 21 0.06 7.20 8.46
C THR A 21 -1.33 7.20 9.08
N LYS A 22 -1.95 6.03 9.25
CA LYS A 22 -3.23 5.87 9.95
C LYS A 22 -3.16 6.42 11.37
N THR A 23 -2.16 5.99 12.14
CA THR A 23 -1.99 6.44 13.53
C THR A 23 -1.82 7.97 13.60
N LEU A 24 -0.94 8.52 12.75
CA LEU A 24 -0.72 9.97 12.69
C LEU A 24 -1.98 10.73 12.26
N TYR A 25 -2.74 10.17 11.31
CA TYR A 25 -3.98 10.75 10.82
C TYR A 25 -5.07 10.75 11.90
N ASP A 26 -5.22 9.66 12.64
CA ASP A 26 -6.18 9.55 13.75
C ASP A 26 -5.82 10.55 14.87
N ASP A 27 -4.54 10.68 15.23
CA ASP A 27 -4.07 11.68 16.18
C ASP A 27 -4.37 13.12 15.70
N TRP A 28 -4.07 13.40 14.43
CA TRP A 28 -4.35 14.70 13.81
C TRP A 28 -5.86 14.99 13.76
N ARG A 29 -6.70 13.99 13.49
CA ARG A 29 -8.16 14.12 13.45
C ARG A 29 -8.76 14.34 14.84
N ASN A 30 -8.24 13.65 15.85
CA ASN A 30 -8.78 13.64 17.22
C ASN A 30 -8.21 14.75 18.13
N GLY A 31 -7.11 15.40 17.77
CA GLY A 31 -6.53 16.51 18.55
C GLY A 31 -7.48 17.69 18.87
N ALA A 32 -7.06 18.58 19.77
CA ALA A 32 -7.75 19.85 19.99
C ALA A 32 -7.30 20.91 18.97
N ALA A 33 -8.09 21.96 18.76
CA ALA A 33 -7.61 23.15 18.05
C ALA A 33 -6.58 23.91 18.93
N PRO A 34 -5.53 24.53 18.36
CA PRO A 34 -5.25 24.73 16.93
C PRO A 34 -4.66 23.48 16.23
N ILE A 35 -4.76 23.45 14.90
CA ILE A 35 -4.25 22.34 14.07
C ILE A 35 -2.75 22.15 14.33
N ASP A 36 -2.37 20.92 14.72
CA ASP A 36 -0.97 20.54 14.88
C ASP A 36 -0.26 20.43 13.52
N GLN A 37 0.45 21.49 13.15
CA GLN A 37 1.24 21.56 11.93
C GLN A 37 2.39 20.54 11.90
N LYS A 38 2.89 20.10 13.06
CA LYS A 38 3.94 19.08 13.15
C LYS A 38 3.39 17.72 12.77
N LEU A 39 2.18 17.37 13.20
CA LEU A 39 1.50 16.14 12.77
C LEU A 39 1.21 16.15 11.27
N LEU A 40 0.69 17.26 10.72
CA LEU A 40 0.50 17.40 9.27
C LEU A 40 1.78 17.20 8.48
N THR A 41 2.90 17.74 8.98
CA THR A 41 4.21 17.57 8.34
C THR A 41 4.65 16.11 8.34
N LYS A 42 4.46 15.39 9.47
CA LYS A 42 4.75 13.96 9.55
C LYS A 42 3.88 13.13 8.62
N ILE A 43 2.58 13.42 8.54
CA ILE A 43 1.66 12.74 7.61
C ILE A 43 2.12 12.94 6.16
N ARG A 44 2.45 14.19 5.77
CA ARG A 44 2.96 14.49 4.42
C ARG A 44 4.26 13.74 4.10
N GLN A 45 5.16 13.62 5.08
CA GLN A 45 6.40 12.87 4.90
C GLN A 45 6.14 11.36 4.75
N ALA A 46 5.28 10.78 5.58
CA ALA A 46 4.92 9.37 5.50
C ALA A 46 4.25 9.05 4.15
N ILE A 47 3.33 9.90 3.71
CA ILE A 47 2.71 9.81 2.38
C ILE A 47 3.77 9.82 1.27
N LYS A 48 4.73 10.75 1.32
CA LYS A 48 5.77 10.85 0.30
C LYS A 48 6.62 9.59 0.20
N ASN A 49 6.98 9.01 1.35
CA ASN A 49 7.72 7.75 1.40
C ASN A 49 6.90 6.63 0.72
N ILE A 50 5.61 6.51 1.06
CA ILE A 50 4.71 5.53 0.42
C ILE A 50 4.62 5.78 -1.09
N GLU A 51 4.50 7.03 -1.54
CA GLU A 51 4.43 7.34 -2.98
C GLU A 51 5.68 6.88 -3.74
N TRP A 52 6.86 6.99 -3.15
CA TRP A 52 8.09 6.46 -3.73
C TRP A 52 8.09 4.94 -3.78
N ASP A 53 7.76 4.28 -2.68
CA ASP A 53 7.70 2.82 -2.62
C ASP A 53 6.66 2.24 -3.60
N LEU A 54 5.54 2.95 -3.83
CA LEU A 54 4.52 2.55 -4.79
C LEU A 54 4.97 2.67 -6.25
N ILE A 55 5.91 3.57 -6.56
CA ILE A 55 6.53 3.65 -7.89
C ILE A 55 7.41 2.41 -8.09
N ASP A 56 8.26 2.09 -7.13
CA ASP A 56 9.16 0.92 -7.19
C ASP A 56 8.37 -0.40 -7.27
N LEU A 57 7.26 -0.52 -6.52
CA LEU A 57 6.35 -1.66 -6.61
C LEU A 57 5.69 -1.76 -7.99
N GLN A 58 5.30 -0.63 -8.57
CA GLN A 58 4.69 -0.62 -9.90
C GLN A 58 5.70 -1.07 -10.97
N GLU A 59 6.96 -0.63 -10.88
CA GLU A 59 8.03 -1.11 -11.78
C GLU A 59 8.30 -2.61 -11.59
N THR A 60 8.31 -3.07 -10.34
CA THR A 60 8.50 -4.50 -10.01
C THR A 60 7.39 -5.37 -10.58
N ILE A 61 6.13 -4.96 -10.43
CA ILE A 61 4.97 -5.67 -11.01
C ILE A 61 5.07 -5.69 -12.53
N GLY A 62 5.40 -4.55 -13.17
CA GLY A 62 5.56 -4.48 -14.61
C GLY A 62 6.69 -5.39 -15.13
N ALA A 63 7.79 -5.53 -14.40
CA ALA A 63 8.87 -6.45 -14.76
C ALA A 63 8.41 -7.92 -14.72
N VAL A 64 7.60 -8.30 -13.73
CA VAL A 64 7.00 -9.64 -13.61
C VAL A 64 6.05 -9.93 -14.76
N GLU A 65 5.19 -8.98 -15.10
CA GLU A 65 4.21 -9.12 -16.20
C GLU A 65 4.89 -9.32 -17.56
N ASN A 66 6.05 -8.68 -17.77
CA ASN A 66 6.82 -8.81 -19.01
C ASN A 66 7.61 -10.13 -19.11
N ASN A 67 7.87 -10.83 -17.99
CA ASN A 67 8.66 -12.08 -18.00
C ASN A 67 8.19 -13.10 -16.94
N PRO A 68 6.95 -13.61 -17.03
CA PRO A 68 6.35 -14.45 -16.00
C PRO A 68 7.08 -15.80 -15.80
N THR A 69 7.70 -16.34 -16.84
CA THR A 69 8.46 -17.60 -16.77
C THR A 69 9.71 -17.49 -15.91
N LYS A 70 10.35 -16.31 -15.85
CA LYS A 70 11.49 -16.07 -14.95
C LYS A 70 11.06 -16.08 -13.48
N PHE A 71 9.92 -15.48 -13.18
CA PHE A 71 9.48 -15.25 -11.79
C PHE A 71 8.61 -16.37 -11.21
N HIS A 72 8.13 -17.31 -12.05
CA HIS A 72 7.32 -18.45 -11.62
C HIS A 72 6.05 -18.01 -10.84
N LEU A 73 5.55 -16.81 -11.12
CA LEU A 73 4.35 -16.25 -10.52
C LEU A 73 3.16 -16.57 -11.42
N CYS A 74 2.05 -17.00 -10.82
CA CYS A 74 0.82 -17.24 -11.55
C CYS A 74 -0.09 -16.01 -11.52
N ASP A 75 -1.11 -15.97 -12.39
CA ASP A 75 -1.95 -14.78 -12.57
C ASP A 75 -2.62 -14.31 -11.27
N LYS A 76 -2.97 -15.24 -10.36
CA LYS A 76 -3.51 -14.90 -9.04
C LYS A 76 -2.52 -14.11 -8.18
N ASP A 77 -1.23 -14.44 -8.25
CA ASP A 77 -0.20 -13.77 -7.45
C ASP A 77 0.00 -12.36 -7.99
N VAL A 78 0.14 -12.21 -9.32
CA VAL A 78 0.26 -10.89 -9.95
C VAL A 78 -1.00 -10.04 -9.69
N SER A 79 -2.18 -10.66 -9.73
CA SER A 79 -3.43 -9.96 -9.41
C SER A 79 -3.50 -9.48 -7.96
N ALA A 80 -3.05 -10.29 -7.00
CA ALA A 80 -2.96 -9.88 -5.60
C ALA A 80 -1.98 -8.71 -5.42
N ARG A 81 -0.85 -8.73 -6.13
CA ARG A 81 0.12 -7.62 -6.11
C ARG A 81 -0.47 -6.31 -6.66
N ARG A 82 -1.22 -6.39 -7.76
CA ARG A 82 -1.94 -5.24 -8.34
C ARG A 82 -3.05 -4.73 -7.43
N GLN A 83 -3.75 -5.63 -6.73
CA GLN A 83 -4.77 -5.25 -5.77
C GLN A 83 -4.16 -4.41 -4.64
N PHE A 84 -3.10 -4.90 -4.01
CA PHE A 84 -2.38 -4.16 -2.97
C PHE A 84 -1.94 -2.76 -3.45
N LEU A 85 -1.31 -2.68 -4.64
CA LEU A 85 -0.87 -1.41 -5.23
C LEU A 85 -2.03 -0.43 -5.41
N THR A 86 -3.17 -0.91 -5.93
CA THR A 86 -4.37 -0.09 -6.15
C THR A 86 -4.94 0.43 -4.84
N GLU A 87 -5.08 -0.44 -3.85
CA GLU A 87 -5.64 -0.09 -2.54
C GLU A 87 -4.73 0.90 -1.80
N ALA A 88 -3.41 0.65 -1.78
CA ALA A 88 -2.44 1.57 -1.19
C ALA A 88 -2.45 2.96 -1.85
N LYS A 89 -2.55 3.02 -3.19
CA LYS A 89 -2.70 4.28 -3.93
C LYS A 89 -3.98 5.03 -3.54
N ASN A 90 -5.10 4.31 -3.35
CA ASN A 90 -6.36 4.90 -2.93
C ASN A 90 -6.26 5.47 -1.51
N VAL A 91 -5.65 4.76 -0.57
CA VAL A 91 -5.40 5.26 0.80
C VAL A 91 -4.62 6.56 0.74
N VAL A 92 -3.48 6.57 0.04
CA VAL A 92 -2.62 7.77 -0.09
C VAL A 92 -3.40 8.94 -0.68
N LYS A 93 -4.14 8.72 -1.76
CA LYS A 93 -4.96 9.75 -2.41
C LYS A 93 -5.99 10.34 -1.46
N ASN A 94 -6.70 9.48 -0.71
CA ASN A 94 -7.73 9.90 0.22
C ASN A 94 -7.14 10.73 1.37
N VAL A 95 -6.01 10.30 1.95
CA VAL A 95 -5.34 11.06 3.02
C VAL A 95 -4.86 12.41 2.50
N LYS A 96 -4.22 12.45 1.32
CA LYS A 96 -3.79 13.71 0.69
C LYS A 96 -4.96 14.68 0.47
N ASN A 97 -6.08 14.18 -0.03
CA ASN A 97 -7.26 15.01 -0.26
C ASN A 97 -7.79 15.60 1.05
N HIS A 98 -7.84 14.78 2.12
CA HIS A 98 -8.40 15.21 3.40
C HIS A 98 -7.53 16.22 4.14
N ILE A 99 -6.20 16.04 4.15
CA ILE A 99 -5.28 16.96 4.84
C ILE A 99 -5.02 18.27 4.09
N ASN A 100 -5.34 18.32 2.80
CA ASN A 100 -5.20 19.51 1.96
C ASN A 100 -6.53 20.24 1.75
N ALA A 101 -7.66 19.61 2.04
CA ALA A 101 -8.94 20.29 2.08
C ALA A 101 -8.95 21.31 3.22
N SER A 102 -9.05 22.59 2.87
CA SER A 102 -9.13 23.69 3.82
C SER A 102 -10.55 23.81 4.36
N ASP A 103 -10.92 23.01 5.35
CA ASP A 103 -12.01 23.38 6.25
C ASP A 103 -11.92 22.66 7.59
N THR A 104 -12.14 23.39 8.67
CA THR A 104 -12.25 22.83 10.02
C THR A 104 -13.42 21.82 10.09
N ASP A 105 -14.38 21.96 9.17
CA ASP A 105 -15.52 21.07 8.96
C ASP A 105 -15.12 19.68 8.45
N ILE A 106 -14.16 19.57 7.53
CA ILE A 106 -13.66 18.28 6.98
C ILE A 106 -13.13 17.37 8.11
N ARG A 107 -12.45 17.96 9.10
CA ARG A 107 -11.92 17.22 10.25
C ARG A 107 -13.02 16.58 11.10
N ARG A 108 -14.17 17.25 11.20
CA ARG A 108 -15.37 16.79 11.90
C ARG A 108 -16.32 15.99 11.02
N SER A 109 -16.15 16.05 9.69
CA SER A 109 -16.87 15.19 8.75
C SER A 109 -16.69 13.74 9.17
N GLU A 110 -17.81 13.01 9.21
CA GLU A 110 -17.87 11.60 9.58
C GLU A 110 -17.19 10.69 8.55
N SER A 111 -16.77 11.22 7.39
CA SER A 111 -16.04 10.50 6.35
C SER A 111 -14.65 10.06 6.83
N SER A 112 -14.60 8.97 7.60
CA SER A 112 -13.36 8.28 7.95
C SER A 112 -12.74 7.70 6.69
N ILE A 113 -11.43 7.88 6.54
CA ILE A 113 -10.67 7.22 5.48
C ILE A 113 -10.56 5.75 5.85
N ASP A 114 -10.83 4.87 4.90
CA ASP A 114 -10.51 3.45 5.03
C ASP A 114 -9.02 3.25 4.73
N PHE A 115 -8.29 2.70 5.70
CA PHE A 115 -6.87 2.37 5.59
C PHE A 115 -6.65 0.88 5.31
N THR A 116 -7.71 0.13 5.03
CA THR A 116 -7.64 -1.29 4.74
C THR A 116 -6.92 -1.53 3.42
N VAL A 117 -5.89 -2.37 3.46
CA VAL A 117 -5.17 -2.86 2.28
C VAL A 117 -4.93 -4.36 2.44
N HIS A 118 -5.08 -5.11 1.34
CA HIS A 118 -4.90 -6.54 1.29
C HIS A 118 -3.48 -6.85 0.83
N ILE A 119 -2.68 -7.36 1.76
CA ILE A 119 -1.30 -7.81 1.53
C ILE A 119 -1.35 -9.01 0.58
N ALA A 120 -0.53 -8.98 -0.48
CA ALA A 120 -0.39 -10.12 -1.36
C ALA A 120 0.27 -11.27 -0.58
N PRO A 121 -0.33 -12.48 -0.59
CA PRO A 121 0.22 -13.60 0.14
C PRO A 121 1.56 -14.04 -0.46
N HIS A 122 2.44 -14.55 0.40
CA HIS A 122 3.61 -15.26 -0.09
C HIS A 122 3.16 -16.45 -0.94
N PRO A 123 3.76 -16.67 -2.12
CA PRO A 123 3.46 -17.85 -2.92
C PRO A 123 3.75 -19.06 -2.06
N SER A 124 2.70 -19.85 -1.79
CA SER A 124 2.90 -21.13 -1.10
C SER A 124 3.80 -22.00 -1.98
N PRO A 125 4.81 -22.69 -1.42
CA PRO A 125 5.57 -23.66 -2.21
C PRO A 125 4.56 -24.68 -2.75
N GLN A 126 4.30 -24.62 -4.06
CA GLN A 126 3.43 -25.60 -4.68
C GLN A 126 4.10 -26.96 -4.51
N PRO A 127 3.46 -27.97 -3.91
CA PRO A 127 3.96 -29.33 -4.06
C PRO A 127 4.01 -29.62 -5.56
N SER A 128 5.12 -30.17 -6.05
CA SER A 128 5.52 -30.32 -7.46
C SER A 128 4.62 -31.24 -8.30
N SER A 129 3.30 -31.24 -8.08
CA SER A 129 2.37 -32.22 -8.61
C SER A 129 0.97 -31.62 -8.79
N VAL A 130 0.87 -30.57 -9.59
CA VAL A 130 -0.36 -30.38 -10.38
C VAL A 130 0.08 -30.01 -11.79
N LEU A 131 0.17 -31.03 -12.65
CA LEU A 131 0.06 -30.82 -14.08
C LEU A 131 -1.21 -30.00 -14.29
N CYS A 132 -1.09 -28.79 -14.83
CA CYS A 132 -2.18 -28.19 -15.58
C CYS A 132 -2.46 -29.09 -16.80
N ASN A 133 -3.21 -30.17 -16.57
CA ASN A 133 -3.97 -30.84 -17.62
C ASN A 133 -5.32 -30.14 -17.65
N GLY A 134 -5.61 -29.54 -18.80
CA GLY A 134 -6.77 -28.68 -18.99
C GLY A 134 -8.10 -29.41 -19.06
N ILE A 135 -9.16 -28.59 -19.18
CA ILE A 135 -10.29 -28.74 -20.09
C ILE A 135 -10.66 -27.32 -20.53
#